data_AF-A0A1E8FAK7-F1
#
_entry.id   AF-A0A1E8FAK7-F1
#
_cell.length_a   1.000
_cell.length_b   1.000
_cell.length_c   1.000
_cell.angle_alpha   90.00
_cell.angle_beta   90.00
_cell.angle_gamma   90.00
#
_symmetry.space_group_name_H-M   'P 1'
#
loop_
_entity.id
_entity.type
_entity.pdbx_description
1 polymer ?
#
loop_
_entity_poly.entity_id
_entity_poly.type
_entity_poly.pdbx_seq_one_letter_code
_entity_poly.pdbx_strand_id
1 'polypeptide(L)'
;MTNNTPEPDFSALWQQQPVSEIDLADVTRRLKHQKWLQRWYVVSDLTGFLIGLGALLYSWQEISLFMAVVLSGVMVCGGAFTGYIIWLRRHALLASFSDTNQYRETLKKQYLSNQKIARVTLHSSWSGVVIMVLVWAVAGLMGEVTWQRFVDNGGIVTLLVVCMLMAGFGLWAYKREQKFKAEYEQLVSQEQNDLWP
;
A
#
# COMPACT_ATOMS: atom_id res chain seq x y z
N MET A 1 14.66 51.34 50.88
CA MET A 1 14.36 49.89 50.81
C MET A 1 14.17 49.55 49.34
N THR A 2 15.22 49.05 48.68
CA THR A 2 15.21 48.70 47.26
C THR A 2 14.50 47.36 47.09
N ASN A 3 13.38 47.37 46.38
CA ASN A 3 12.51 46.22 46.16
C ASN A 3 13.11 45.37 45.03
N ASN A 4 14.06 44.50 45.39
CA ASN A 4 14.67 43.57 44.45
C ASN A 4 13.77 42.34 44.32
N THR A 5 12.78 42.38 43.43
CA THR A 5 12.10 41.17 42.98
C THR A 5 13.10 40.36 42.14
N PRO A 6 13.46 39.12 42.53
CA PRO A 6 14.35 38.31 41.72
C PRO A 6 13.67 37.99 40.39
N GLU A 7 14.36 38.26 39.27
CA GLU A 7 13.88 37.87 37.95
C GLU A 7 13.68 36.35 37.90
N PRO A 8 12.54 35.87 37.36
CA PRO A 8 12.31 34.44 37.25
C PRO A 8 13.40 33.83 36.37
N ASP A 9 14.11 32.84 36.91
CA ASP A 9 15.17 32.13 36.20
C ASP A 9 14.55 31.26 35.10
N PHE A 10 14.39 31.86 33.92
CA PHE A 10 13.85 31.20 32.73
C PHE A 10 14.71 30.02 32.28
N SER A 11 16.00 29.97 32.66
CA SER A 11 16.88 28.85 32.31
C SER A 11 16.47 27.57 33.04
N ALA A 12 15.96 27.68 34.27
CA ALA A 12 15.42 26.55 35.03
C ALA A 12 14.09 26.02 34.43
N LEU A 13 13.26 26.90 33.88
CA LEU A 13 12.02 26.51 33.19
C LEU A 13 12.29 25.82 31.84
N TRP A 14 13.32 26.28 31.12
CA TRP A 14 13.78 25.63 29.88
C TRP A 14 14.34 24.22 30.12
N GLN A 15 15.05 24.01 31.22
CA GLN A 15 15.59 22.68 31.58
C GLN A 15 14.51 21.71 32.09
N GLN A 16 13.36 22.22 32.54
CA GLN A 16 12.24 21.40 32.98
C GLN A 16 11.33 20.94 31.84
N GLN A 17 11.58 21.36 30.60
CA GLN A 17 10.86 20.78 29.47
C GLN A 17 11.19 19.28 29.39
N PRO A 18 10.18 18.39 29.38
CA PRO A 18 10.42 16.97 29.24
C PRO A 18 11.01 16.72 27.85
N VAL A 19 12.34 16.63 27.76
CA VAL A 19 13.03 16.15 26.58
C VAL A 19 12.68 14.68 26.49
N SER A 20 11.71 14.35 25.64
CA SER A 20 11.44 12.96 25.30
C SER A 20 12.73 12.42 24.67
N GLU A 21 13.50 11.64 25.42
CA GLU A 21 14.61 10.88 24.87
C GLU A 21 14.03 9.98 23.78
N ILE A 22 14.22 10.40 22.53
CA ILE A 22 13.83 9.60 21.38
C ILE A 22 14.71 8.35 21.45
N ASP A 23 14.12 7.23 21.87
CA ASP A 23 14.79 5.94 21.89
C ASP A 23 15.15 5.54 20.45
N LEU A 24 16.40 5.81 20.08
CA LEU A 24 16.95 5.50 18.76
C LEU A 24 16.91 4.00 18.47
N ALA A 25 16.95 3.14 19.50
CA ALA A 25 16.86 1.69 19.33
C ALA A 25 15.44 1.25 18.96
N ASP A 26 14.41 1.82 19.61
CA ASP A 26 13.01 1.54 19.25
C ASP A 26 12.68 2.06 17.85
N VAL A 27 13.12 3.28 17.51
CA VAL A 27 12.98 3.85 16.17
C VAL A 27 13.61 2.95 15.10
N THR A 28 14.83 2.48 15.34
CA THR A 28 15.55 1.59 14.40
C THR A 28 14.83 0.25 14.24
N ARG A 29 14.29 -0.32 15.33
CA ARG A 29 13.53 -1.58 15.30
C ARG A 29 12.26 -1.44 14.47
N ARG A 30 11.46 -0.40 14.70
CA ARG A 30 10.22 -0.13 13.95
C ARG A 30 10.49 0.04 12.46
N LEU A 31 11.57 0.72 12.10
CA LEU A 31 12.00 0.89 10.71
C LEU A 31 12.40 -0.43 10.04
N LYS A 32 13.22 -1.25 10.71
CA LYS A 32 13.60 -2.57 10.16
C LYS A 32 12.36 -3.42 9.92
N HIS A 33 11.41 -3.40 10.84
CA HIS A 33 10.14 -4.10 10.70
C HIS A 33 9.31 -3.57 9.51
N GLN A 34 9.17 -2.25 9.39
CA GLN A 34 8.45 -1.64 8.25
C GLN A 34 9.10 -1.96 6.90
N LYS A 35 10.43 -1.91 6.81
CA LYS A 35 11.17 -2.32 5.59
C LYS A 35 10.95 -3.78 5.26
N TRP A 36 10.96 -4.65 6.27
CA TRP A 36 10.71 -6.08 6.10
C TRP A 36 9.29 -6.34 5.58
N LEU A 37 8.28 -5.68 6.15
CA LEU A 37 6.89 -5.74 5.66
C LEU A 37 6.77 -5.26 4.20
N GLN A 38 7.44 -4.16 3.84
CA GLN A 38 7.42 -3.64 2.47
C GLN A 38 8.06 -4.60 1.48
N ARG A 39 9.13 -5.31 1.87
CA ARG A 39 9.72 -6.38 1.05
C ARG A 39 8.75 -7.54 0.85
N TRP A 40 8.04 -7.96 1.91
CA TRP A 40 7.02 -9.01 1.80
C TRP A 40 5.88 -8.62 0.87
N TYR A 41 5.43 -7.36 0.90
CA TYR A 41 4.43 -6.91 -0.06
C TYR A 41 4.94 -7.01 -1.50
N VAL A 42 6.17 -6.57 -1.78
CA VAL A 42 6.75 -6.69 -3.13
C VAL A 42 6.87 -8.15 -3.56
N VAL A 43 7.33 -9.04 -2.67
CA VAL A 43 7.43 -10.48 -2.97
C VAL A 43 6.04 -11.05 -3.25
N SER A 44 5.03 -10.71 -2.45
CA SER A 44 3.65 -11.14 -2.67
C SER A 44 3.09 -10.65 -4.01
N ASP A 45 3.31 -9.37 -4.33
CA ASP A 45 2.85 -8.74 -5.58
C ASP A 45 3.50 -9.43 -6.80
N LEU A 46 4.80 -9.75 -6.73
CA LEU A 46 5.52 -10.47 -7.78
C LEU A 46 5.09 -11.93 -7.90
N THR A 47 4.91 -12.63 -6.78
CA THR A 47 4.46 -14.03 -6.78
C THR A 47 3.10 -14.17 -7.44
N GLY A 48 2.14 -13.28 -7.13
CA GLY A 48 0.82 -13.28 -7.77
C GLY A 48 0.91 -13.09 -9.29
N PHE A 49 1.75 -12.16 -9.74
CA PHE A 49 2.01 -11.94 -11.16
C PHE A 49 2.64 -13.17 -11.83
N LEU A 50 3.64 -13.79 -11.20
CA LEU A 50 4.34 -14.97 -11.73
C LEU A 50 3.43 -16.20 -11.80
N ILE A 51 2.52 -16.38 -10.83
CA ILE A 51 1.52 -17.44 -10.88
C ILE A 51 0.59 -17.24 -12.08
N GLY A 52 0.09 -16.01 -12.29
CA GLY A 52 -0.73 -15.69 -13.46
C GLY A 52 0.00 -15.91 -14.78
N LEU A 53 1.27 -15.51 -14.85
CA LEU A 53 2.13 -15.76 -16.02
C LEU A 53 2.33 -17.26 -16.26
N GLY A 54 2.64 -18.02 -15.22
CA GLY A 54 2.84 -19.47 -15.29
C GLY A 54 1.57 -20.19 -15.76
N ALA A 55 0.39 -19.79 -15.26
CA ALA A 55 -0.89 -20.33 -15.70
C ALA A 55 -1.16 -20.04 -17.18
N LEU A 56 -0.90 -18.81 -17.65
CA LEU A 56 -1.04 -18.44 -19.06
C LEU A 56 -0.11 -19.26 -19.97
N LEU A 57 1.15 -19.45 -19.56
CA LEU A 57 2.13 -20.23 -20.32
C LEU A 57 1.78 -21.73 -20.34
N TYR A 58 1.31 -22.27 -19.21
CA TYR A 58 0.89 -23.66 -19.10
C TYR A 58 -0.31 -23.96 -19.99
N SER A 59 -1.32 -23.08 -19.98
CA SER A 59 -2.55 -23.25 -20.76
C SER A 59 -2.45 -22.70 -22.19
N TRP A 60 -1.27 -22.25 -22.64
CA TRP A 60 -1.10 -21.53 -23.91
C TRP A 60 -1.58 -22.32 -25.14
N GLN A 61 -1.39 -23.64 -25.14
CA GLN A 61 -1.81 -24.50 -26.25
C GLN A 61 -3.29 -24.90 -26.18
N GLU A 62 -3.91 -24.77 -25.00
CA GLU A 62 -5.30 -25.19 -24.76
C GLU A 62 -6.30 -24.05 -24.99
N ILE A 63 -5.85 -22.80 -24.92
CA ILE A 63 -6.68 -21.61 -25.12
C ILE A 63 -6.77 -21.22 -26.58
N SER A 64 -7.90 -20.63 -26.98
CA SER A 64 -8.05 -20.06 -28.31
C SER A 64 -7.06 -18.90 -28.52
N LEU A 65 -6.65 -18.64 -29.76
CA LEU A 65 -5.76 -17.52 -30.10
C LEU A 65 -6.33 -16.18 -29.57
N PHE A 66 -7.65 -16.02 -29.66
CA PHE A 66 -8.32 -14.81 -29.21
C PHE A 66 -8.23 -14.65 -27.68
N MET A 67 -8.51 -15.70 -26.92
CA MET A 67 -8.32 -15.68 -25.46
C MET A 67 -6.86 -15.48 -25.07
N ALA A 68 -5.92 -16.07 -25.80
CA ALA A 68 -4.51 -15.82 -25.59
C ALA A 68 -4.16 -14.34 -25.73
N VAL A 69 -4.71 -13.63 -26.73
CA VAL A 69 -4.52 -12.18 -26.89
C VAL A 69 -5.14 -11.40 -25.74
N VAL A 70 -6.39 -11.71 -25.35
CA VAL A 70 -7.08 -11.03 -24.23
C VAL A 70 -6.31 -11.20 -22.92
N LEU A 71 -5.95 -12.43 -22.56
CA LEU A 71 -5.22 -12.74 -21.34
C LEU A 71 -3.79 -12.16 -21.37
N SER A 72 -3.13 -12.15 -22.53
CA SER A 72 -1.84 -11.46 -22.70
C SER A 72 -1.96 -9.96 -22.46
N GLY A 73 -3.03 -9.33 -22.95
CA GLY A 73 -3.33 -7.92 -22.66
C GLY A 73 -3.51 -7.65 -21.17
N VAL A 74 -4.28 -8.51 -20.48
CA VAL A 74 -4.44 -8.45 -19.02
C VAL A 74 -3.09 -8.60 -18.32
N MET A 75 -2.22 -9.50 -18.78
CA MET A 75 -0.88 -9.70 -18.23
C MET A 75 0.03 -8.48 -18.42
N VAL A 76 0.00 -7.83 -19.60
CA VAL A 76 0.77 -6.61 -19.84
C VAL A 76 0.29 -5.47 -18.92
N CYS A 77 -1.02 -5.26 -18.82
CA CYS A 77 -1.58 -4.26 -17.91
C CYS A 77 -1.26 -4.56 -16.44
N GLY A 78 -1.38 -5.83 -16.04
CA GLY A 78 -1.03 -6.29 -14.70
C GLY A 78 0.45 -6.09 -14.37
N GLY A 79 1.35 -6.39 -15.31
CA GLY A 79 2.78 -6.16 -15.16
C GLY A 79 3.13 -4.68 -15.02
N ALA A 80 2.52 -3.81 -15.84
CA ALA A 80 2.68 -2.37 -15.72
C ALA A 80 2.18 -1.85 -14.36
N PHE A 81 1.03 -2.36 -13.89
CA PHE A 81 0.47 -2.00 -12.59
C PHE A 81 1.36 -2.46 -11.42
N THR A 82 1.82 -3.71 -11.43
CA THR A 82 2.76 -4.24 -10.42
C THR A 82 4.05 -3.44 -10.40
N GLY A 83 4.61 -3.09 -11.57
CA GLY A 83 5.78 -2.23 -11.68
C GLY A 83 5.54 -0.84 -11.08
N TYR A 84 4.39 -0.23 -11.32
CA TYR A 84 4.00 1.05 -10.73
C TYR A 84 3.87 0.99 -9.20
N ILE A 85 3.26 -0.07 -8.65
CA ILE A 85 3.15 -0.27 -7.20
C ILE A 85 4.54 -0.44 -6.56
N ILE A 86 5.41 -1.25 -7.17
CA ILE A 86 6.79 -1.42 -6.69
C ILE A 86 7.54 -0.09 -6.72
N TRP A 87 7.36 0.69 -7.79
CA TRP A 87 7.95 2.03 -7.92
C TRP A 87 7.49 2.97 -6.79
N LEU A 88 6.20 2.96 -6.42
CA LEU A 88 5.71 3.74 -5.28
C LEU A 88 6.37 3.31 -3.95
N ARG A 89 6.61 2.01 -3.75
CA ARG A 89 7.25 1.46 -2.54
C ARG A 89 8.75 1.78 -2.44
N ARG A 90 9.40 2.30 -3.49
CA ARG A 90 10.84 2.62 -3.49
C ARG A 90 11.27 3.51 -2.33
N HIS A 91 10.43 4.47 -1.93
CA HIS A 91 10.74 5.42 -0.86
C HIS A 91 10.81 4.74 0.52
N ALA A 92 10.08 3.65 0.71
CA ALA A 92 10.17 2.84 1.92
C ALA A 92 11.35 1.85 1.87
N LEU A 93 11.67 1.32 0.68
CA LEU A 93 12.72 0.33 0.48
C LEU A 93 14.14 0.93 0.51
N LEU A 94 14.32 2.13 -0.04
CA LEU A 94 15.62 2.81 -0.18
C LEU A 94 15.92 3.81 0.95
N ALA A 95 15.03 3.92 1.94
CA ALA A 95 15.26 4.82 3.07
C ALA A 95 16.54 4.43 3.83
N SER A 96 17.50 5.35 3.93
CA SER A 96 18.65 5.26 4.83
C SER A 96 18.63 6.48 5.73
N PHE A 97 19.06 6.32 6.99
CA PHE A 97 18.96 7.36 8.00
C PHE A 97 20.35 7.58 8.59
N SER A 98 20.97 8.71 8.30
CA SER A 98 22.17 9.17 9.02
C SER A 98 21.80 10.16 10.13
N ASP A 99 20.76 10.98 9.93
CA ASP A 99 20.41 12.10 10.81
C ASP A 99 18.91 12.20 11.14
N THR A 100 18.57 12.80 12.30
CA THR A 100 17.19 12.95 12.81
C THR A 100 16.28 13.78 11.90
N ASN A 101 16.81 14.84 11.28
CA ASN A 101 16.05 15.66 10.32
C ASN A 101 15.77 14.87 9.03
N GLN A 102 16.75 14.11 8.55
CA GLN A 102 16.59 13.22 7.41
C GLN A 102 15.59 12.10 7.70
N TYR A 103 15.52 11.64 8.96
CA TYR A 103 14.53 10.69 9.43
C TYR A 103 13.11 11.23 9.33
N ARG A 104 12.84 12.43 9.86
CA ARG A 104 11.51 13.06 9.80
C ARG A 104 11.04 13.28 8.35
N GLU A 105 11.90 13.82 7.48
CA GLU A 105 11.54 14.03 6.07
C GLU A 105 11.23 12.72 5.34
N THR A 106 12.02 11.68 5.59
CA THR A 106 11.83 10.38 4.96
C THR A 106 10.54 9.72 5.45
N LEU A 107 10.18 9.88 6.73
CA LEU A 107 8.90 9.39 7.28
C LEU A 107 7.70 10.07 6.60
N LYS A 108 7.75 11.40 6.42
CA LYS A 108 6.70 12.14 5.69
C LYS A 108 6.53 11.62 4.26
N LYS A 109 7.64 11.43 3.54
CA LYS A 109 7.63 10.87 2.17
C LYS A 109 7.07 9.45 2.15
N GLN A 110 7.36 8.64 3.17
CA GLN A 110 6.81 7.29 3.30
C GLN A 110 5.30 7.29 3.57
N TYR A 111 4.80 8.17 4.44
CA TYR A 111 3.35 8.26 4.70
C TYR A 111 2.57 8.73 3.49
N LEU A 112 3.05 9.76 2.79
CA LEU A 112 2.43 10.21 1.54
C LEU A 112 2.43 9.11 0.47
N SER A 113 3.54 8.39 0.32
CA SER A 113 3.60 7.26 -0.63
C SER A 113 2.64 6.13 -0.22
N ASN A 114 2.63 5.76 1.06
CA ASN A 114 1.75 4.71 1.58
C ASN A 114 0.26 5.09 1.49
N GLN A 115 -0.09 6.36 1.68
CA GLN A 115 -1.44 6.87 1.46
C GLN A 115 -1.83 6.72 -0.01
N LYS A 116 -0.95 7.11 -0.93
CA LYS A 116 -1.17 6.95 -2.38
C LYS A 116 -1.33 5.48 -2.76
N ILE A 117 -0.50 4.59 -2.20
CA ILE A 117 -0.62 3.14 -2.40
C ILE A 117 -1.99 2.65 -1.89
N ALA A 118 -2.39 3.03 -0.67
CA ALA A 118 -3.67 2.60 -0.11
C ALA A 118 -4.87 3.02 -0.98
N ARG A 119 -4.86 4.26 -1.48
CA ARG A 119 -5.89 4.75 -2.42
C ARG A 119 -5.89 3.99 -3.74
N VAL A 120 -4.72 3.76 -4.33
CA VAL A 120 -4.61 2.97 -5.57
C VAL A 120 -5.11 1.55 -5.33
N THR A 121 -4.73 0.91 -4.22
CA THR A 121 -5.18 -0.44 -3.85
C THR A 121 -6.70 -0.52 -3.69
N LEU A 122 -7.33 0.51 -3.11
CA LEU A 122 -8.79 0.59 -2.96
C LEU A 122 -9.51 0.57 -4.31
N HIS A 123 -9.03 1.32 -5.30
CA HIS A 123 -9.66 1.35 -6.62
C HIS A 123 -9.28 0.11 -7.46
N SER A 124 -8.05 -0.38 -7.32
CA SER A 124 -7.59 -1.54 -8.07
C SER A 124 -8.24 -2.85 -7.62
N SER A 125 -8.63 -2.97 -6.33
CA SER A 125 -9.32 -4.17 -5.83
C SER A 125 -10.63 -4.44 -6.59
N TRP A 126 -11.38 -3.38 -6.91
CA TRP A 126 -12.60 -3.50 -7.71
C TRP A 126 -12.31 -3.67 -9.20
N SER A 127 -11.24 -3.06 -9.70
CA SER A 127 -10.84 -3.18 -11.10
C SER A 127 -10.55 -4.65 -11.48
N GLY A 128 -9.99 -5.45 -10.57
CA GLY A 128 -9.77 -6.88 -10.79
C GLY A 128 -11.07 -7.67 -10.99
N VAL A 129 -12.11 -7.37 -10.20
CA VAL A 129 -13.44 -7.98 -10.35
C VAL A 129 -14.04 -7.62 -11.70
N VAL A 130 -13.95 -6.35 -12.09
CA VAL A 130 -14.44 -5.87 -13.40
C VAL A 130 -13.73 -6.58 -14.54
N ILE A 131 -12.39 -6.68 -14.50
CA ILE A 131 -11.61 -7.39 -15.53
C ILE A 131 -12.03 -8.86 -15.59
N MET A 132 -12.20 -9.53 -14.44
CA MET A 132 -12.66 -10.92 -14.40
C MET A 132 -14.03 -11.08 -15.07
N VAL A 133 -15.01 -10.24 -14.71
CA VAL A 133 -16.35 -10.26 -15.32
C VAL A 133 -16.28 -10.02 -16.83
N LEU A 134 -15.44 -9.08 -17.28
CA LEU A 134 -15.24 -8.80 -18.70
C LEU A 134 -14.64 -10.00 -19.45
N VAL A 135 -13.63 -10.67 -18.89
CA VAL A 135 -13.04 -11.86 -19.50
C VAL A 135 -14.08 -12.98 -19.65
N TRP A 136 -14.88 -13.24 -18.62
CA TRP A 136 -15.96 -14.24 -18.71
C TRP A 136 -17.08 -13.83 -19.67
N ALA A 137 -17.45 -12.55 -19.70
CA ALA A 137 -18.46 -12.05 -20.63
C ALA A 137 -18.00 -12.20 -22.08
N VAL A 138 -16.74 -11.87 -22.37
CA VAL A 138 -16.12 -12.08 -23.69
C VAL A 138 -16.10 -13.58 -24.05
N ALA A 139 -15.75 -14.46 -23.10
CA ALA A 139 -15.78 -15.91 -23.32
C ALA A 139 -17.18 -16.42 -23.67
N GLY A 140 -18.21 -15.89 -23.00
CA GLY A 140 -19.61 -16.22 -23.26
C GLY A 140 -20.10 -15.74 -24.62
N LEU A 141 -19.78 -14.49 -24.99
CA LEU A 141 -20.15 -13.90 -26.29
C LEU A 141 -19.53 -14.63 -27.47
N MET A 142 -18.32 -15.18 -27.29
CA MET A 142 -17.62 -15.97 -28.30
C MET A 142 -18.07 -17.44 -28.35
N GLY A 143 -18.97 -17.86 -27.47
CA GLY A 143 -19.45 -19.25 -27.40
C GLY A 143 -18.44 -20.24 -26.81
N GLU A 144 -17.33 -19.76 -26.24
CA GLU A 144 -16.31 -20.62 -25.62
C GLU A 144 -16.79 -21.18 -24.26
N VAL A 145 -17.68 -20.46 -23.59
CA VAL A 145 -18.27 -20.84 -22.30
C VAL A 145 -19.78 -20.69 -22.35
N THR A 146 -20.51 -21.76 -22.04
CA THR A 146 -21.96 -21.70 -21.86
C THR A 146 -22.30 -21.31 -20.42
N TRP A 147 -23.45 -20.67 -20.21
CA TRP A 147 -23.93 -20.31 -18.87
C TRP A 147 -24.01 -21.53 -17.94
N GLN A 148 -24.54 -22.65 -18.43
CA GLN A 148 -24.63 -23.90 -17.67
C GLN A 148 -23.24 -24.35 -17.18
N ARG A 149 -22.26 -24.42 -18.09
CA ARG A 149 -20.88 -24.85 -17.78
C ARG A 149 -20.18 -23.89 -16.82
N PHE A 150 -20.46 -22.58 -16.93
CA PHE A 150 -19.95 -21.60 -15.98
C PHE A 150 -20.48 -21.84 -14.56
N VAL A 151 -21.78 -22.11 -14.42
CA VAL A 151 -22.41 -22.39 -13.13
C VAL A 151 -21.92 -23.72 -12.55
N ASP A 152 -21.89 -24.78 -13.37
CA ASP A 152 -21.47 -26.12 -12.95
C ASP A 152 -20.01 -26.15 -12.49
N ASN A 153 -19.14 -25.36 -13.11
CA ASN A 153 -17.75 -25.19 -12.69
C ASN A 153 -17.58 -24.26 -11.47
N GLY A 154 -18.66 -23.82 -10.84
CA GLY A 154 -18.62 -22.97 -9.65
C GLY A 154 -18.28 -21.50 -9.91
N GLY A 155 -18.50 -21.00 -11.13
CA GLY A 155 -18.21 -19.62 -11.51
C GLY A 155 -18.93 -18.58 -10.66
N ILE A 156 -20.20 -18.83 -10.31
CA ILE A 156 -20.98 -17.95 -9.41
C ILE A 156 -20.37 -17.93 -8.01
N VAL A 157 -20.05 -19.11 -7.46
CA VAL A 157 -19.45 -19.22 -6.12
C VAL A 157 -18.10 -18.50 -6.08
N THR A 158 -17.27 -18.72 -7.09
CA THR A 158 -15.97 -18.04 -7.24
C THR A 158 -16.15 -16.52 -7.27
N LEU A 159 -17.11 -16.01 -8.05
CA LEU A 159 -17.38 -14.58 -8.13
C LEU A 159 -17.85 -14.00 -6.79
N LEU A 160 -18.74 -14.69 -6.07
CA LEU A 160 -19.19 -14.27 -4.74
C LEU A 160 -18.03 -14.23 -3.74
N VAL A 161 -17.19 -15.27 -3.71
CA VAL A 161 -16.02 -15.33 -2.83
C VAL A 161 -15.04 -14.20 -3.14
N VAL A 162 -14.72 -13.98 -4.42
CA VAL A 162 -13.84 -12.90 -4.85
C VAL A 162 -14.42 -11.53 -4.45
N CYS A 163 -15.71 -11.29 -4.68
CA CYS A 163 -16.37 -10.05 -4.25
C CYS A 163 -16.29 -9.83 -2.74
N MET A 164 -16.53 -10.86 -1.93
CA MET A 164 -16.41 -10.77 -0.47
C MET A 164 -14.98 -10.45 -0.04
N LEU A 165 -13.99 -11.12 -0.63
CA LEU A 165 -12.58 -10.84 -0.35
C LEU A 165 -12.20 -9.40 -0.75
N MET A 166 -12.61 -8.94 -1.93
CA MET A 166 -12.32 -7.59 -2.41
C MET A 166 -13.02 -6.51 -1.57
N ALA A 167 -14.22 -6.77 -1.07
CA ALA A 167 -14.89 -5.89 -0.12
C ALA A 167 -14.09 -5.77 1.20
N GLY A 168 -13.64 -6.90 1.76
CA GLY A 168 -12.79 -6.91 2.95
C GLY A 168 -11.46 -6.18 2.74
N PHE A 169 -10.80 -6.42 1.61
CA PHE A 169 -9.58 -5.71 1.23
C PHE A 169 -9.81 -4.21 1.01
N GLY A 170 -10.93 -3.83 0.41
CA GLY A 170 -11.29 -2.42 0.23
C GLY A 170 -11.49 -1.70 1.55
N LEU A 171 -12.22 -2.31 2.50
CA LEU A 171 -12.39 -1.76 3.84
C LEU A 171 -11.06 -1.63 4.59
N TRP A 172 -10.18 -2.62 4.46
CA TRP A 172 -8.84 -2.57 5.03
C TRP A 172 -7.99 -1.46 4.39
N ALA A 173 -8.02 -1.31 3.07
CA ALA A 173 -7.28 -0.28 2.35
C ALA A 173 -7.76 1.13 2.74
N TYR A 174 -9.07 1.31 2.90
CA TYR A 174 -9.66 2.56 3.37
C TYR A 174 -9.21 2.91 4.79
N LYS A 175 -9.30 1.98 5.74
CA LYS A 175 -8.80 2.18 7.11
C LYS A 175 -7.30 2.49 7.13
N ARG A 176 -6.54 1.83 6.26
CA ARG A 176 -5.09 2.06 6.11
C ARG A 176 -4.78 3.44 5.54
N GLU A 177 -5.55 3.94 4.58
CA GLU A 177 -5.42 5.31 4.06
C GLU A 177 -5.67 6.33 5.18
N GLN A 178 -6.76 6.17 5.93
CA GLN A 178 -7.10 7.07 7.04
C GLN A 178 -6.00 7.11 8.11
N LYS A 179 -5.47 5.93 8.49
CA LYS A 179 -4.38 5.83 9.46
C LYS A 179 -3.14 6.62 9.02
N PHE A 180 -2.68 6.44 7.78
CA PHE A 180 -1.50 7.17 7.29
C PHE A 180 -1.74 8.66 7.11
N LYS A 181 -2.96 9.06 6.76
CA LYS A 181 -3.34 10.46 6.70
C LYS A 181 -3.24 11.10 8.10
N ALA A 182 -3.80 10.45 9.13
CA ALA A 182 -3.72 10.92 10.51
C ALA A 182 -2.27 10.98 11.04
N GLU A 183 -1.46 9.94 10.78
CA GLU A 183 -0.04 9.93 11.18
C GLU A 183 0.76 11.04 10.49
N TYR A 184 0.46 11.36 9.23
CA TYR A 184 1.09 12.48 8.52
C TYR A 184 0.68 13.84 9.12
N GLU A 185 -0.61 14.06 9.36
CA GLU A 185 -1.13 15.31 9.95
C GLU A 185 -0.55 15.55 11.34
N GLN A 186 -0.45 14.49 12.17
CA GLN A 186 0.17 14.56 13.47
C GLN A 186 1.64 15.00 13.40
N LEU A 187 2.43 14.44 12.48
CA LEU A 187 3.83 14.84 12.30
C LEU A 187 4.00 16.29 11.86
N VAL A 188 3.11 16.79 10.98
CA VAL A 188 3.15 18.18 10.54
C VAL A 188 2.77 19.13 11.69
N SER A 189 1.75 18.78 12.49
CA SER A 189 1.38 19.58 13.66
C SER A 189 2.46 19.65 14.73
N GLN A 190 3.19 18.54 14.95
CA GLN A 190 4.31 18.50 15.90
C GLN A 190 5.45 19.40 15.44
N GLU A 191 5.80 19.39 14.15
CA GLU A 191 6.82 20.27 13.60
C GLU A 191 6.43 21.75 13.71
N GLN A 192 5.16 22.09 13.51
CA GLN A 192 4.70 23.46 13.66
C GLN A 192 4.76 23.93 15.12
N ASN A 193 4.43 23.07 16.09
CA ASN A 193 4.56 23.38 17.51
C ASN A 193 6.03 23.46 17.96
N ASP A 194 6.93 22.62 17.40
CA ASP A 194 8.36 22.67 17.66
C ASP A 194 9.01 24.00 17.16
N LEU A 195 8.45 24.60 16.09
CA LEU A 195 8.94 25.83 15.47
C LEU A 195 8.40 27.11 16.13
N TRP A 196 7.29 27.01 16.88
CA TRP A 196 6.62 28.14 17.54
C TRP A 196 6.22 27.75 18.98
N PRO A 197 7.20 27.58 19.90
CA PRO A 197 6.93 27.23 21.30
C PRO A 197 6.16 28.31 22.07
#